data_AF-A0A5S9Q6A9-F1
#
_entry.id   AF-A0A5S9Q6A9-F1
#
_cell.length_a   1.000
_cell.length_b   1.000
_cell.length_c   1.000
_cell.angle_alpha   90.00
_cell.angle_beta   90.00
_cell.angle_gamma   90.00
#
_symmetry.space_group_name_H-M   'P 1'
#
loop_
_entity.id
_entity.type
_entity.pdbx_description
1 polymer ?
#
loop_
_entity_poly.entity_id
_entity_poly.type
_entity_poly.pdbx_seq_one_letter_code
_entity_poly.pdbx_strand_id
1 'polypeptide(L)'
;MGDRDKTDGQGDSGRPDLSDAELTGRLRGLGSALDKVHAERKVEEARSAVPDRTSASAGMTLAFRLGSEFVAGVLVGAGLGWGFDYLIGTSPWGMIVFLLLGFGASVMNMMRAAGETGRKTPPKGGA
;
A
#
# COMPACT_ATOMS: atom_id res chain seq x y z
N MET A 1 46.68 54.92 20.24
CA MET A 1 47.03 54.23 18.98
C MET A 1 47.90 53.03 19.32
N GLY A 2 47.75 51.82 18.79
CA GLY A 2 46.82 51.28 17.78
C GLY A 2 46.18 49.99 18.33
N ASP A 3 44.91 49.73 18.02
CA ASP A 3 44.34 49.24 16.76
C ASP A 3 44.23 47.71 16.74
N ARG A 4 43.02 47.29 16.39
CA ARG A 4 42.46 45.94 16.43
C ARG A 4 42.99 45.11 15.25
N ASP A 5 42.37 43.93 15.09
CA ASP A 5 42.28 43.12 13.86
C ASP A 5 43.39 42.06 13.79
N LYS A 6 43.14 40.78 13.49
CA LYS A 6 41.97 40.13 12.91
C LYS A 6 42.06 38.63 13.16
N THR A 7 40.90 38.03 13.37
CA THR A 7 40.52 36.63 13.15
C THR A 7 41.16 36.03 11.91
N ASP A 8 41.55 34.75 11.94
CA ASP A 8 41.53 33.86 10.78
C ASP A 8 41.34 32.40 11.24
N GLY A 9 40.09 32.07 11.57
CA GLY A 9 39.62 30.69 11.56
C GLY A 9 39.34 30.30 10.10
N GLN A 10 40.30 29.69 9.43
CA GLN A 10 40.10 29.16 8.08
C GLN A 10 39.81 27.66 8.19
N GLY A 11 38.54 27.32 8.41
CA GLY A 11 38.02 25.98 8.19
C GLY A 11 38.00 25.68 6.69
N ASP A 12 38.89 24.79 6.26
CA ASP A 12 38.89 24.16 4.95
C ASP A 12 37.58 23.39 4.74
N SER A 13 36.65 23.98 3.98
CA SER A 13 35.38 23.35 3.60
C SER A 13 34.95 23.85 2.21
N GLY A 14 35.87 23.74 1.25
CA GLY A 14 35.59 24.00 -0.16
C GLY A 14 34.88 22.82 -0.81
N ARG A 15 33.54 22.89 -0.90
CA ARG A 15 32.63 22.47 -2.01
C ARG A 15 31.20 22.15 -1.50
N PRO A 16 30.25 23.10 -1.43
CA PRO A 16 28.90 22.82 -0.92
C PRO A 16 27.70 23.22 -1.81
N ASP A 17 27.80 23.28 -3.14
CA ASP A 17 26.71 23.86 -3.96
C ASP A 17 26.25 23.01 -5.17
N LEU A 18 27.12 22.21 -5.78
CA LEU A 18 26.74 21.41 -6.97
C LEU A 18 25.99 20.10 -6.62
N SER A 19 26.23 19.51 -5.45
CA SER A 19 25.59 18.25 -5.02
C SER A 19 24.15 18.47 -4.55
N ASP A 20 23.88 19.56 -3.81
CA ASP A 20 22.56 19.80 -3.22
C ASP A 20 21.51 20.09 -4.28
N ALA A 21 21.91 20.77 -5.37
CA ALA A 21 21.06 20.99 -6.53
C ALA A 21 20.68 19.66 -7.21
N GLU A 22 21.62 18.71 -7.32
CA GLU A 22 21.38 17.41 -7.94
C GLU A 22 20.51 16.50 -7.06
N LEU A 23 20.74 16.47 -5.74
CA LEU A 23 19.89 15.76 -4.78
C LEU A 23 18.45 16.29 -4.82
N THR A 24 18.29 17.61 -4.87
CA THR A 24 16.98 18.25 -4.99
C THR A 24 16.27 17.84 -6.28
N GLY A 25 17.02 17.75 -7.39
CA GLY A 25 16.49 17.21 -8.65
C GLY A 25 15.98 15.77 -8.51
N ARG A 26 16.75 14.89 -7.86
CA ARG A 26 16.37 13.48 -7.63
C ARG A 26 15.17 13.35 -6.70
N LEU A 27 15.12 14.10 -5.61
CA LEU A 27 13.99 14.13 -4.67
C LEU A 27 12.71 14.59 -5.37
N ARG A 28 12.80 15.62 -6.22
CA ARG A 28 11.68 16.11 -7.01
C ARG A 28 11.19 15.08 -8.02
N GLY A 29 12.11 14.35 -8.65
CA GLY A 29 11.81 13.22 -9.52
C GLY A 29 11.05 12.12 -8.78
N LEU A 30 11.54 11.72 -7.60
CA LEU A 30 10.88 10.72 -6.75
C LEU A 30 9.50 11.16 -6.28
N GLY A 31 9.35 12.41 -5.85
CA GLY A 31 8.04 12.97 -5.47
C GLY A 31 7.04 12.91 -6.62
N SER A 32 7.45 13.35 -7.81
CA SER A 32 6.59 13.30 -9.00
C SER A 32 6.21 11.88 -9.43
N ALA A 33 7.12 10.91 -9.28
CA ALA A 33 6.85 9.51 -9.60
C ALA A 33 5.91 8.88 -8.56
N LEU A 34 6.08 9.22 -7.29
CA LEU A 34 5.20 8.77 -6.21
C LEU A 34 3.79 9.32 -6.40
N ASP A 35 3.66 10.61 -6.71
CA ASP A 35 2.38 11.27 -6.96
C ASP A 35 1.64 10.64 -8.15
N LYS A 36 2.36 10.28 -9.23
CA LYS A 36 1.77 9.58 -10.39
C LYS A 36 1.22 8.21 -10.00
N VAL A 37 2.01 7.40 -9.30
CA VAL A 37 1.57 6.06 -8.84
C VAL A 37 0.39 6.19 -7.87
N HIS A 38 0.40 7.20 -7.01
CA HIS A 38 -0.70 7.47 -6.09
C HIS A 38 -1.96 7.88 -6.84
N ALA A 39 -1.85 8.73 -7.86
CA ALA A 39 -2.96 9.15 -8.70
C ALA A 39 -3.56 7.98 -9.49
N GLU A 40 -2.73 7.12 -10.07
CA GLU A 40 -3.18 5.92 -10.79
C GLU A 40 -3.91 4.95 -9.86
N ARG A 41 -3.37 4.66 -8.67
CA ARG A 41 -4.08 3.86 -7.67
C ARG A 41 -5.39 4.51 -7.21
N LYS A 42 -5.40 5.82 -7.03
CA LYS A 42 -6.59 6.56 -6.61
C LYS A 42 -7.69 6.54 -7.67
N VAL A 43 -7.34 6.48 -8.96
CA VAL A 43 -8.30 6.32 -10.06
C VAL A 43 -8.85 4.90 -10.11
N GLU A 44 -8.01 3.87 -9.91
CA GLU A 44 -8.43 2.46 -9.81
C GLU A 44 -9.36 2.23 -8.60
N GLU A 45 -9.05 2.87 -7.47
CA GLU A 45 -9.77 2.78 -6.20
C GLU A 45 -11.07 3.63 -6.23
N ALA A 46 -11.04 4.81 -6.84
CA ALA A 46 -12.24 5.64 -7.08
C ALA A 46 -13.19 5.03 -8.11
N ARG A 47 -12.68 4.20 -9.04
CA ARG A 47 -13.53 3.35 -9.89
C ARG A 47 -14.23 2.25 -9.10
N SER A 48 -13.75 1.91 -7.90
CA SER A 48 -14.21 0.74 -7.14
C SER A 48 -15.03 1.06 -5.88
N ALA A 49 -14.85 2.18 -5.15
CA ALA A 49 -15.83 2.68 -4.15
C ALA A 49 -15.47 4.05 -3.54
N VAL A 50 -16.48 4.96 -3.47
CA VAL A 50 -16.85 6.01 -2.47
C VAL A 50 -15.73 6.82 -1.75
N PRO A 51 -15.82 8.18 -1.67
CA PRO A 51 -14.67 9.04 -1.38
C PRO A 51 -14.32 9.19 0.10
N ASP A 52 -13.01 9.34 0.34
CA ASP A 52 -12.37 9.33 1.64
C ASP A 52 -11.92 10.73 2.12
N ARG A 53 -11.97 10.99 3.44
CA ARG A 53 -11.49 12.25 4.06
C ARG A 53 -10.37 11.99 5.09
N THR A 54 -9.14 12.14 4.59
CA THR A 54 -7.94 12.68 5.24
C THR A 54 -7.44 12.02 6.55
N SER A 55 -6.38 11.22 6.38
CA SER A 55 -5.29 10.90 7.33
C SER A 55 -5.57 9.97 8.51
N ALA A 56 -6.65 10.12 9.27
CA ALA A 56 -7.18 8.99 10.08
C ALA A 56 -7.73 7.88 9.16
N SER A 57 -7.98 8.27 7.93
CA SER A 57 -8.60 7.45 6.92
C SER A 57 -7.70 6.45 6.24
N ALA A 58 -6.36 6.60 6.26
CA ALA A 58 -5.48 5.67 5.54
C ALA A 58 -5.50 4.25 6.13
N GLY A 59 -5.50 4.13 7.47
CA GLY A 59 -5.67 2.83 8.14
C GLY A 59 -7.11 2.30 8.01
N MET A 60 -8.08 3.22 7.98
CA MET A 60 -9.50 2.88 7.87
C MET A 60 -9.87 2.42 6.46
N THR A 61 -9.35 3.05 5.41
CA THR A 61 -9.50 2.65 4.00
C THR A 61 -8.85 1.31 3.74
N LEU A 62 -7.65 1.06 4.30
CA LEU A 62 -7.04 -0.26 4.22
C LEU A 62 -7.91 -1.32 4.90
N ALA A 63 -8.42 -1.06 6.11
CA ALA A 63 -9.32 -1.97 6.81
C ALA A 63 -10.63 -2.21 6.05
N PHE A 64 -11.23 -1.17 5.46
CA PHE A 64 -12.42 -1.29 4.63
C PHE A 64 -12.17 -2.09 3.35
N ARG A 65 -11.02 -1.90 2.68
CA ARG A 65 -10.68 -2.65 1.48
C ARG A 65 -10.50 -4.13 1.80
N LEU A 66 -9.68 -4.44 2.80
CA LEU A 66 -9.48 -5.80 3.31
C LEU A 66 -10.80 -6.43 3.78
N GLY A 67 -11.65 -5.68 4.47
CA GLY A 67 -12.98 -6.12 4.89
C GLY A 67 -13.92 -6.37 3.73
N SER A 68 -13.91 -5.51 2.70
CA SER A 68 -14.78 -5.64 1.52
C SER A 68 -14.41 -6.83 0.65
N GLU A 69 -13.11 -7.10 0.48
CA GLU A 69 -12.62 -8.30 -0.22
C GLU A 69 -13.03 -9.57 0.52
N PHE A 70 -12.96 -9.55 1.85
CA PHE A 70 -13.40 -10.66 2.69
C PHE A 70 -14.91 -10.89 2.62
N VAL A 71 -15.71 -9.83 2.80
CA VAL A 71 -17.18 -9.92 2.76
C VAL A 71 -17.66 -10.34 1.37
N ALA A 72 -17.03 -9.85 0.29
CA ALA A 72 -17.37 -10.25 -1.07
C ALA A 72 -17.18 -11.76 -1.29
N GLY A 73 -16.04 -12.33 -0.86
CA GLY A 73 -15.81 -13.77 -1.01
C GLY A 73 -16.76 -14.63 -0.17
N VAL A 74 -17.13 -14.19 1.03
CA VAL A 74 -18.14 -14.85 1.86
C VAL A 74 -19.52 -14.78 1.22
N LEU A 75 -19.95 -13.62 0.71
CA LEU A 75 -21.25 -13.46 0.05
C LEU A 75 -21.34 -14.29 -1.23
N VAL A 76 -20.27 -14.36 -2.02
CA VAL A 76 -20.21 -15.23 -3.21
C VAL A 76 -20.30 -16.71 -2.81
N GLY A 77 -19.56 -17.14 -1.79
CA GLY A 77 -19.63 -18.52 -1.27
C GLY A 77 -21.02 -18.87 -0.75
N ALA A 78 -21.66 -17.98 0.02
CA ALA A 78 -23.01 -18.17 0.51
C ALA A 78 -24.05 -18.18 -0.62
N GLY A 79 -23.93 -17.29 -1.60
CA GLY A 79 -24.85 -17.25 -2.75
C GLY A 79 -24.76 -18.51 -3.62
N LEU A 80 -23.54 -18.98 -3.90
CA LEU A 80 -23.30 -20.23 -4.62
C LEU A 80 -23.78 -21.44 -3.83
N GLY A 81 -23.49 -21.49 -2.52
CA GLY A 81 -23.92 -22.56 -1.64
C GLY A 81 -25.44 -22.67 -1.55
N TRP A 82 -26.15 -21.54 -1.44
CA TRP A 82 -27.60 -21.50 -1.38
C TRP A 82 -28.25 -21.94 -2.70
N GLY A 83 -27.73 -21.45 -3.84
CA GLY A 83 -28.21 -21.88 -5.15
C GLY A 83 -27.97 -23.37 -5.42
N PHE A 84 -26.83 -23.89 -4.96
CA PHE A 84 -26.50 -25.32 -5.07
C PHE A 84 -27.42 -26.19 -4.21
N ASP A 85 -27.64 -25.82 -2.94
CA ASP A 85 -28.56 -26.54 -2.05
C ASP A 85 -29.99 -26.53 -2.59
N TYR A 86 -30.41 -25.41 -3.20
CA TYR A 86 -31.73 -25.31 -3.81
C TYR A 86 -31.89 -26.21 -5.05
N LEU A 87 -30.84 -26.36 -5.86
CA LEU A 87 -30.91 -27.17 -7.09
C LEU A 87 -30.93 -28.67 -6.83
N ILE A 88 -30.19 -29.14 -5.81
CA ILE A 88 -30.02 -30.57 -5.53
C ILE A 88 -30.99 -31.05 -4.44
N GLY A 89 -31.70 -30.13 -3.77
CA GLY A 89 -32.59 -30.46 -2.67
C GLY A 89 -31.86 -31.07 -1.47
N THR A 90 -30.53 -30.90 -1.44
CA THR A 90 -29.69 -31.38 -0.36
C THR A 90 -29.89 -30.48 0.86
N SER A 91 -29.96 -31.11 2.05
CA SER A 91 -29.67 -30.45 3.35
C SER A 91 -28.45 -29.54 3.22
N PRO A 92 -28.24 -28.50 4.08
CA PRO A 92 -27.45 -27.29 3.79
C PRO A 92 -25.93 -27.52 3.71
N TRP A 93 -25.53 -28.53 2.95
CA TRP A 93 -24.21 -29.11 2.80
C TRP A 93 -23.44 -28.34 1.74
N GLY A 94 -24.12 -27.93 0.66
CA GLY A 94 -23.60 -26.97 -0.30
C GLY A 94 -23.27 -25.65 0.39
N MET A 95 -24.20 -25.12 1.19
CA MET A 95 -23.96 -23.94 2.04
C MET A 95 -22.72 -24.11 2.93
N ILE A 96 -22.57 -25.23 3.65
CA ILE A 96 -21.40 -25.47 4.50
C ILE A 96 -20.10 -25.51 3.67
N VAL A 97 -20.06 -26.30 2.60
CA VAL A 97 -18.86 -26.49 1.78
C VAL A 97 -18.46 -25.20 1.07
N PHE A 98 -19.40 -24.52 0.41
CA PHE A 98 -19.12 -23.28 -0.31
C PHE A 98 -18.85 -22.10 0.62
N LEU A 99 -19.41 -22.07 1.83
CA LEU A 99 -19.06 -21.08 2.83
C LEU A 99 -17.63 -21.29 3.34
N LEU A 100 -17.23 -22.53 3.65
CA LEU A 100 -15.86 -22.85 4.03
C LEU A 100 -14.87 -22.54 2.92
N LEU A 101 -15.21 -22.87 1.68
CA LEU A 101 -14.38 -22.60 0.51
C LEU A 101 -14.27 -21.09 0.23
N GLY A 102 -15.39 -20.35 0.28
CA GLY A 102 -15.42 -18.90 0.12
C GLY A 102 -14.68 -18.16 1.23
N PHE A 103 -14.81 -18.62 2.47
CA PHE A 103 -14.04 -18.13 3.61
C PHE A 103 -12.55 -18.40 3.43
N GLY A 104 -12.16 -19.63 3.08
CA GLY A 104 -10.77 -20.00 2.83
C GLY A 104 -10.14 -19.19 1.69
N ALA A 105 -10.87 -19.00 0.59
CA ALA A 105 -10.43 -18.16 -0.52
C ALA A 105 -10.23 -16.69 -0.11
N SER A 106 -11.13 -16.16 0.72
CA SER A 106 -11.04 -14.80 1.24
C SER A 106 -9.81 -14.61 2.14
N VAL A 107 -9.55 -15.56 3.05
CA VAL A 107 -8.36 -15.57 3.91
C VAL A 107 -7.08 -15.72 3.08
N MET A 108 -7.10 -16.56 2.04
CA MET A 108 -5.96 -16.75 1.14
C MET A 108 -5.62 -15.46 0.39
N ASN A 109 -6.62 -14.67 -0.02
CA ASN A 109 -6.39 -13.37 -0.65
C ASN A 109 -5.70 -12.38 0.32
N MET A 110 -6.14 -12.38 1.58
CA MET A 110 -5.55 -11.56 2.65
C MET A 110 -4.08 -11.93 2.90
N MET A 111 -3.79 -13.23 3.01
CA MET A 111 -2.42 -13.72 3.22
C MET A 111 -1.49 -13.37 2.06
N ARG A 112 -2.02 -13.34 0.82
CA ARG A 112 -1.26 -12.95 -0.36
C ARG A 112 -0.86 -11.47 -0.28
N ALA A 113 -1.81 -10.60 0.05
CA ALA A 113 -1.56 -9.17 0.26
C ALA A 113 -0.53 -8.89 1.38
N ALA A 114 -0.58 -9.68 2.46
CA ALA A 114 0.40 -9.58 3.55
C ALA A 114 1.80 -10.07 3.15
N GLY A 115 1.89 -11.19 2.41
CA GLY A 115 3.15 -11.80 2.00
C GLY A 115 3.92 -11.02 0.94
N GLU A 116 3.23 -10.28 0.07
CA GLU A 116 3.84 -9.44 -0.98
C GLU A 116 4.65 -8.26 -0.41
N THR A 117 4.37 -7.84 0.84
CA THR A 117 5.11 -6.77 1.51
C THR A 117 6.47 -7.24 2.09
N GLY A 118 6.66 -8.54 2.32
CA GLY A 118 7.85 -9.11 2.97
C GLY A 118 9.04 -9.44 2.06
N ARG A 119 8.88 -9.43 0.73
CA ARG A 119 9.93 -9.89 -0.22
C ARG A 119 10.81 -8.78 -0.82
N LYS A 120 10.91 -7.60 -0.20
CA LYS A 120 11.90 -6.60 -0.61
C LYS A 120 13.23 -6.84 0.12
N THR A 121 14.00 -7.77 -0.42
CA THR A 121 15.42 -7.95 -0.06
C THR A 121 16.18 -6.65 -0.33
N PRO A 122 16.93 -6.10 0.65
CA PRO A 122 17.73 -4.89 0.44
C PRO A 122 18.89 -5.16 -0.54
N PRO A 123 19.28 -4.19 -1.39
CA PRO A 123 20.38 -4.35 -2.32
C PRO A 123 21.68 -4.55 -1.55
N LYS A 124 22.38 -5.64 -1.88
CA LYS A 124 23.73 -5.94 -1.42
C LYS A 124 24.67 -4.88 -1.99
N GLY A 125 24.98 -3.85 -1.19
CA GLY A 125 26.03 -2.88 -1.49
C GLY A 125 27.37 -3.59 -1.53
N GLY A 126 28.08 -3.43 -2.65
CA GLY A 126 29.39 -4.00 -2.93
C GLY A 126 30.50 -3.43 -2.07
N ALA A 127 31.58 -4.20 -2.01
CA ALA A 127 32.85 -3.94 -1.34
C ALA A 127 33.58 -2.70 -1.86
#